data_AF-A0A3M9ZMT2-F1
#
_entry.id   AF-A0A3M9ZMT2-F1
#
_cell.length_a   1.000
_cell.length_b   1.000
_cell.length_c   1.000
_cell.angle_alpha   90.00
_cell.angle_beta   90.00
_cell.angle_gamma   90.00
#
_symmetry.space_group_name_H-M   'P 1'
#
loop_
_entity.id
_entity.type
_entity.pdbx_description
1 polymer ?
#
loop_
_entity_poly.entity_id
_entity_poly.type
_entity_poly.pdbx_seq_one_letter_code
_entity_poly.pdbx_strand_id
1 'polypeptide(L)'
;MTYEEGGELWNRVMWIRHDGARASDVGTVIDSIPASAFANGGAMAFGPDGMLYVGTGSASGSPGEGGPLAGKILRLGADGSVPDDNPVAGSPVYASGFRDPRGIAWGGDGTMIVADAGPTKNDEITPVTAGADHGWPEEVCAGGSGVGPVACFDPALGIGGIVVYAGGPLGGEGAVMAASLRAGTVHSVDIGTGEQGTVIGGLGRVRDVAAAPDGSIYAITSNTDSGGFAGDGDDRLVRVVR
;
A
#
# COMPACT_ATOMS: atom_id res chain seq x y z
N MET A 1 -7.16 -11.08 3.97
CA MET A 1 -6.78 -12.35 4.65
C MET A 1 -6.31 -13.35 3.60
N THR A 2 -5.20 -14.02 3.84
CA THR A 2 -4.72 -15.14 2.99
C THR A 2 -5.29 -16.47 3.49
N TYR A 3 -5.70 -17.37 2.60
CA TYR A 3 -6.25 -18.69 2.90
C TYR A 3 -5.81 -19.71 1.83
N GLU A 4 -5.90 -21.00 2.15
CA GLU A 4 -5.61 -22.09 1.22
C GLU A 4 -6.91 -22.80 0.81
N GLU A 5 -7.09 -23.05 -0.48
CA GLU A 5 -8.20 -23.82 -1.03
C GLU A 5 -7.71 -24.60 -2.26
N GLY A 6 -7.95 -25.91 -2.31
CA GLY A 6 -7.52 -26.75 -3.42
C GLY A 6 -5.98 -26.89 -3.57
N GLY A 7 -5.21 -26.55 -2.54
CA GLY A 7 -3.74 -26.51 -2.59
C GLY A 7 -3.17 -25.22 -3.17
N GLU A 8 -4.00 -24.22 -3.43
CA GLU A 8 -3.61 -22.89 -3.90
C GLU A 8 -3.86 -21.83 -2.82
N LEU A 9 -3.03 -20.79 -2.81
CA LEU A 9 -3.17 -19.67 -1.88
C LEU A 9 -4.00 -18.55 -2.53
N TRP A 10 -4.90 -18.01 -1.72
CA TRP A 10 -5.82 -16.94 -2.11
C TRP A 10 -5.87 -15.86 -1.04
N ASN A 11 -6.20 -14.65 -1.44
CA ASN A 11 -6.52 -13.52 -0.60
C ASN A 11 -8.00 -13.18 -0.73
N ARG A 12 -8.57 -12.66 0.36
CA ARG A 12 -9.91 -12.07 0.38
C ARG A 12 -9.95 -10.79 1.19
N VAL A 13 -10.84 -9.88 0.82
CA VAL A 13 -11.19 -8.71 1.60
C VAL A 13 -12.52 -8.98 2.29
N MET A 14 -12.57 -8.68 3.58
CA MET A 14 -13.72 -8.93 4.44
C MET A 14 -14.15 -7.63 5.11
N TRP A 15 -15.44 -7.49 5.36
CA TRP A 15 -15.97 -6.45 6.24
C TRP A 15 -16.37 -7.09 7.57
N ILE A 16 -16.24 -6.32 8.65
CA ILE A 16 -16.65 -6.72 9.99
C ILE A 16 -17.52 -5.59 10.56
N ARG A 17 -18.72 -5.93 11.04
CA ARG A 17 -19.55 -4.98 11.80
C ARG A 17 -19.17 -5.08 13.28
N HIS A 18 -18.99 -3.94 13.94
CA HIS A 18 -18.71 -3.89 15.37
C HIS A 18 -19.47 -2.75 16.07
N ASP A 19 -19.70 -2.89 17.37
CA ASP A 19 -20.30 -1.84 18.23
C ASP A 19 -19.24 -1.01 18.98
N GLY A 20 -17.96 -1.27 18.70
CA GLY A 20 -16.79 -0.64 19.35
C GLY A 20 -16.21 -1.47 20.49
N ALA A 21 -16.94 -2.46 21.00
CA ALA A 21 -16.45 -3.41 21.99
C ALA A 21 -16.40 -4.85 21.45
N ARG A 22 -17.29 -5.21 20.52
CA ARG A 22 -17.40 -6.55 19.95
C ARG A 22 -17.67 -6.51 18.45
N ALA A 23 -17.07 -7.45 17.74
CA ALA A 23 -17.48 -7.81 16.38
C ALA A 23 -18.80 -8.61 16.44
N SER A 24 -19.74 -8.30 15.55
CA SER A 24 -21.08 -8.90 15.53
C SER A 24 -21.40 -9.66 14.25
N ASP A 25 -20.78 -9.28 13.14
CA ASP A 25 -21.06 -9.84 11.82
C ASP A 25 -19.82 -9.73 10.93
N VAL A 26 -19.70 -10.63 9.96
CA VAL A 26 -18.58 -10.71 9.03
C VAL A 26 -19.07 -11.14 7.66
N GLY A 27 -18.59 -10.47 6.61
CA GLY A 27 -18.85 -10.85 5.24
C GLY A 27 -17.66 -10.61 4.34
N THR A 28 -17.78 -11.08 3.10
CA THR A 28 -16.74 -10.93 2.07
C THR A 28 -17.09 -9.77 1.15
N VAL A 29 -16.11 -8.91 0.89
CA VAL A 29 -16.19 -7.83 -0.11
C VAL A 29 -15.77 -8.37 -1.47
N ILE A 30 -14.63 -9.06 -1.51
CA ILE A 30 -14.11 -9.73 -2.70
C ILE A 30 -13.28 -10.95 -2.26
N ASP A 31 -13.43 -12.05 -2.99
CA ASP A 31 -12.77 -13.32 -2.70
C ASP A 31 -11.86 -13.75 -3.86
N SER A 32 -11.12 -14.84 -3.67
CA SER A 32 -10.31 -15.48 -4.71
C SER A 32 -9.33 -14.52 -5.40
N ILE A 33 -8.77 -13.58 -4.65
CA ILE A 33 -7.63 -12.78 -5.12
C ILE A 33 -6.40 -13.70 -5.11
N PRO A 34 -5.66 -13.84 -6.21
CA PRO A 34 -4.46 -14.66 -6.26
C PRO A 34 -3.46 -14.30 -5.16
N ALA A 35 -2.83 -15.29 -4.55
CA ALA A 35 -1.86 -15.10 -3.48
C ALA A 35 -0.65 -16.02 -3.64
N SER A 36 0.41 -15.74 -2.89
CA SER A 36 1.57 -16.62 -2.77
C SER A 36 2.19 -16.53 -1.38
N ALA A 37 3.34 -17.18 -1.17
CA ALA A 37 4.09 -17.03 0.07
C ALA A 37 4.61 -15.59 0.31
N PHE A 38 4.76 -14.80 -0.76
CA PHE A 38 5.28 -13.43 -0.73
C PHE A 38 4.52 -12.53 -1.70
N ALA A 39 4.79 -11.22 -1.68
CA ALA A 39 4.25 -10.27 -2.65
C ALA A 39 2.72 -10.38 -2.83
N ASN A 40 2.00 -10.29 -1.72
CA ASN A 40 0.54 -10.40 -1.69
C ASN A 40 -0.16 -9.04 -1.77
N GLY A 41 0.59 -7.94 -1.76
CA GLY A 41 0.05 -6.61 -1.57
C GLY A 41 -0.58 -6.47 -0.18
N GLY A 42 -1.83 -6.02 -0.16
CA GLY A 42 -2.63 -5.87 1.05
C GLY A 42 -2.86 -4.40 1.45
N ALA A 43 -2.38 -3.44 0.67
CA ALA A 43 -2.75 -2.05 0.84
C ALA A 43 -4.26 -1.88 0.67
N MET A 44 -4.90 -1.15 1.60
CA MET A 44 -6.32 -0.83 1.49
C MET A 44 -6.57 0.55 2.05
N ALA A 45 -7.37 1.35 1.36
CA ALA A 45 -7.85 2.60 1.90
C ALA A 45 -9.11 3.09 1.18
N PHE A 46 -9.88 3.94 1.85
CA PHE A 46 -11.03 4.61 1.23
C PHE A 46 -10.59 5.89 0.55
N GLY A 47 -10.96 6.03 -0.72
CA GLY A 47 -10.69 7.23 -1.49
C GLY A 47 -11.64 8.39 -1.17
N PRO A 48 -11.34 9.59 -1.70
CA PRO A 48 -12.18 10.78 -1.54
C PRO A 48 -13.56 10.64 -2.20
N ASP A 49 -13.72 9.67 -3.10
CA ASP A 49 -14.98 9.30 -3.74
C ASP A 49 -15.83 8.32 -2.90
N GLY A 50 -15.35 7.92 -1.72
CA GLY A 50 -16.02 6.98 -0.83
C GLY A 50 -15.87 5.51 -1.22
N MET A 51 -15.08 5.20 -2.26
CA MET A 51 -14.83 3.83 -2.70
C MET A 51 -13.63 3.22 -1.95
N LEU A 52 -13.67 1.91 -1.77
CA LEU A 52 -12.57 1.11 -1.24
C LEU A 52 -11.58 0.78 -2.36
N TYR A 53 -10.32 1.13 -2.15
CA TYR A 53 -9.21 0.76 -3.01
C TYR A 53 -8.39 -0.36 -2.36
N VAL A 54 -8.02 -1.37 -3.15
CA VAL A 54 -7.31 -2.57 -2.66
C VAL A 54 -6.13 -2.87 -3.57
N GLY A 55 -4.93 -2.86 -3.01
CA GLY A 55 -3.71 -3.26 -3.68
C GLY A 55 -3.47 -4.76 -3.57
N THR A 56 -3.37 -5.43 -4.71
CA THR A 56 -3.13 -6.87 -4.80
C THR A 56 -1.75 -7.12 -5.40
N GLY A 57 -0.99 -8.01 -4.77
CA GLY A 57 0.32 -8.38 -5.28
C GLY A 57 0.23 -9.28 -6.52
N SER A 58 1.33 -9.39 -7.26
CA SER A 58 1.37 -10.10 -8.54
C SER A 58 1.24 -11.62 -8.40
N ALA A 59 1.38 -12.18 -7.17
CA ALA A 59 1.32 -13.59 -6.79
C ALA A 59 2.32 -14.55 -7.52
N SER A 60 2.81 -14.14 -8.69
CA SER A 60 3.88 -14.73 -9.48
C SER A 60 4.77 -13.59 -10.01
N GLY A 61 6.03 -13.86 -10.31
CA GLY A 61 6.97 -12.84 -10.81
C GLY A 61 6.65 -12.29 -12.22
N SER A 62 5.62 -12.84 -12.90
CA SER A 62 5.22 -12.48 -14.28
C SER A 62 3.80 -11.92 -14.31
N PRO A 63 3.46 -10.98 -15.23
CA PRO A 63 2.11 -10.44 -15.36
C PRO A 63 1.23 -11.45 -16.12
N GLY A 64 -0.05 -11.50 -15.80
CA GLY A 64 -1.01 -12.42 -16.45
C GLY A 64 -0.93 -13.88 -15.98
N GLU A 65 0.17 -14.32 -15.39
CA GLU A 65 0.28 -15.66 -14.77
C GLU A 65 -0.53 -15.79 -13.48
N GLY A 66 -0.74 -14.68 -12.76
CA GLY A 66 -1.52 -14.67 -11.53
C GLY A 66 -3.03 -14.61 -11.73
N GLY A 67 -3.56 -14.37 -12.93
CA GLY A 67 -4.99 -14.16 -13.16
C GLY A 67 -5.45 -12.70 -13.03
N PRO A 68 -6.76 -12.42 -13.18
CA PRO A 68 -7.27 -11.06 -13.46
C PRO A 68 -7.12 -10.07 -12.30
N LEU A 69 -7.01 -10.57 -11.07
CA LEU A 69 -6.90 -9.75 -9.86
C LEU A 69 -5.48 -9.67 -9.30
N ALA A 70 -4.48 -10.29 -9.92
CA ALA A 70 -3.09 -10.24 -9.46
C ALA A 70 -2.37 -8.97 -9.95
N GLY A 71 -1.63 -8.30 -9.08
CA GLY A 71 -0.81 -7.13 -9.44
C GLY A 71 -1.65 -5.91 -9.87
N LYS A 72 -2.68 -5.59 -9.09
CA LYS A 72 -3.68 -4.55 -9.41
C LYS A 72 -3.88 -3.58 -8.25
N ILE A 73 -4.42 -2.42 -8.58
CA ILE A 73 -5.27 -1.66 -7.68
C ILE A 73 -6.72 -1.95 -8.08
N LEU A 74 -7.52 -2.44 -7.14
CA LEU A 74 -8.97 -2.64 -7.30
C LEU A 74 -9.73 -1.46 -6.71
N ARG A 75 -10.92 -1.15 -7.24
CA ARG A 75 -11.86 -0.12 -6.73
C ARG A 75 -13.26 -0.72 -6.64
N LEU A 76 -13.81 -0.71 -5.42
CA LEU A 76 -15.05 -1.38 -5.02
C LEU A 76 -15.84 -0.49 -4.07
N GLY A 77 -17.16 -0.65 -3.99
CA GLY A 77 -17.95 -0.19 -2.85
C GLY A 77 -17.56 -0.99 -1.59
N ALA A 78 -17.86 -0.43 -0.41
CA ALA A 78 -17.61 -1.11 0.87
C ALA A 78 -18.36 -2.46 1.01
N ASP A 79 -19.41 -2.65 0.21
CA ASP A 79 -20.22 -3.87 0.10
C ASP A 79 -19.74 -4.82 -1.01
N GLY A 80 -18.69 -4.47 -1.75
CA GLY A 80 -18.16 -5.25 -2.87
C GLY A 80 -18.79 -4.91 -4.23
N SER A 81 -19.69 -3.93 -4.31
CA SER A 81 -20.21 -3.45 -5.60
C SER A 81 -19.09 -2.89 -6.48
N VAL A 82 -19.17 -3.12 -7.79
CA VAL A 82 -18.23 -2.56 -8.76
C VAL A 82 -18.81 -1.24 -9.29
N PRO A 83 -18.11 -0.10 -9.15
CA PRO A 83 -18.59 1.16 -9.71
C PRO A 83 -18.71 1.11 -11.25
N ASP A 84 -19.80 1.68 -11.78
CA ASP A 84 -20.08 1.69 -13.23
C ASP A 84 -19.08 2.55 -14.02
N ASP A 85 -18.41 3.49 -13.35
CA ASP A 85 -17.38 4.38 -13.90
C ASP A 85 -15.95 3.82 -13.75
N ASN A 86 -15.79 2.54 -13.36
CA ASN A 86 -14.49 1.88 -13.46
C ASN A 86 -14.00 1.83 -14.91
N PRO A 87 -12.67 1.79 -15.15
CA PRO A 87 -12.08 1.83 -16.50
C PRO A 87 -12.64 0.76 -17.47
N VAL A 88 -13.01 -0.40 -16.92
CA VAL A 88 -13.63 -1.50 -17.65
C VAL A 88 -14.94 -1.86 -16.95
N ALA A 89 -16.05 -1.76 -17.67
CA ALA A 89 -17.38 -2.03 -17.13
C ALA A 89 -17.47 -3.43 -16.51
N GLY A 90 -18.00 -3.51 -15.28
CA GLY A 90 -18.14 -4.76 -14.52
C GLY A 90 -16.84 -5.33 -13.96
N SER A 91 -15.69 -4.69 -14.19
CA SER A 91 -14.41 -5.08 -13.62
C SER A 91 -14.07 -4.26 -12.37
N PRO A 92 -13.60 -4.88 -11.28
CA PRO A 92 -13.12 -4.14 -10.10
C PRO A 92 -11.75 -3.49 -10.33
N VAL A 93 -11.07 -3.77 -11.44
CA VAL A 93 -9.71 -3.28 -11.70
C VAL A 93 -9.73 -1.78 -11.99
N TYR A 94 -9.01 -1.02 -11.15
CA TYR A 94 -8.79 0.42 -11.32
C TYR A 94 -7.49 0.71 -12.07
N ALA A 95 -6.41 0.02 -11.73
CA ALA A 95 -5.10 0.15 -12.39
C ALA A 95 -4.32 -1.18 -12.32
N SER A 96 -3.33 -1.37 -13.18
CA SER A 96 -2.51 -2.59 -13.26
C SER A 96 -1.01 -2.29 -13.24
N GLY A 97 -0.20 -3.35 -13.33
CA GLY A 97 1.25 -3.24 -13.48
C GLY A 97 1.97 -3.03 -12.16
N PHE A 98 1.47 -3.65 -11.09
CA PHE A 98 2.09 -3.60 -9.76
C PHE A 98 2.65 -4.94 -9.34
N ARG A 99 3.72 -4.91 -8.52
CA ARG A 99 4.32 -6.10 -7.95
C ARG A 99 3.72 -6.48 -6.60
N ASP A 100 3.75 -5.55 -5.64
CA ASP A 100 3.41 -5.76 -4.23
C ASP A 100 2.99 -4.41 -3.59
N PRO A 101 1.81 -3.86 -3.92
CA PRO A 101 1.34 -2.60 -3.36
C PRO A 101 1.12 -2.70 -1.85
N ARG A 102 1.81 -1.86 -1.08
CA ARG A 102 1.79 -1.88 0.40
C ARG A 102 1.25 -0.62 1.05
N GLY A 103 1.14 0.46 0.30
CA GLY A 103 0.51 1.69 0.76
C GLY A 103 -0.33 2.35 -0.32
N ILE A 104 -1.46 2.92 0.08
CA ILE A 104 -2.32 3.77 -0.77
C ILE A 104 -2.67 5.01 0.06
N ALA A 105 -2.47 6.19 -0.50
CA ALA A 105 -2.87 7.45 0.09
C ALA A 105 -3.32 8.44 -0.98
N TRP A 106 -3.94 9.55 -0.57
CA TRP A 106 -4.38 10.60 -1.49
C TRP A 106 -3.74 11.93 -1.15
N GLY A 107 -3.31 12.63 -2.20
CA GLY A 107 -2.98 14.04 -2.12
C GLY A 107 -4.21 14.90 -1.87
N GLY A 108 -3.99 16.15 -1.44
CA GLY A 108 -5.07 17.10 -1.18
C GLY A 108 -5.88 17.49 -2.43
N ASP A 109 -5.35 17.22 -3.62
CA ASP A 109 -5.98 17.38 -4.92
C ASP A 109 -6.78 16.14 -5.37
N GLY A 110 -6.77 15.06 -4.58
CA GLY A 110 -7.41 13.78 -4.90
C GLY A 110 -6.53 12.83 -5.71
N THR A 111 -5.26 13.18 -5.99
CA THR A 111 -4.32 12.28 -6.68
C THR A 111 -4.01 11.09 -5.78
N MET A 112 -4.28 9.87 -6.26
CA MET A 112 -3.89 8.66 -5.56
C MET A 112 -2.39 8.40 -5.70
N ILE A 113 -1.73 8.12 -4.60
CA ILE A 113 -0.33 7.71 -4.53
C ILE A 113 -0.27 6.28 -4.01
N VAL A 114 0.53 5.44 -4.66
CA VAL A 114 0.76 4.05 -4.29
C VAL A 114 2.23 3.83 -3.98
N ALA A 115 2.50 3.12 -2.88
CA ALA A 115 3.81 2.56 -2.59
C ALA A 115 3.85 1.09 -3.01
N ASP A 116 4.69 0.77 -4.00
CA ASP A 116 4.87 -0.58 -4.54
C ASP A 116 6.24 -1.13 -4.15
N ALA A 117 6.27 -2.32 -3.55
CA ALA A 117 7.54 -2.91 -3.13
C ALA A 117 8.17 -3.71 -4.27
N GLY A 118 9.45 -3.43 -4.55
CA GLY A 118 10.28 -4.21 -5.45
C GLY A 118 10.77 -5.51 -4.81
N PRO A 119 11.47 -6.38 -5.56
CA PRO A 119 11.96 -7.66 -5.04
C PRO A 119 13.12 -7.49 -4.04
N THR A 120 14.20 -6.84 -4.49
CA THR A 120 15.42 -6.55 -3.71
C THR A 120 15.84 -5.09 -3.78
N LYS A 121 15.32 -4.39 -4.78
CA LYS A 121 15.49 -2.98 -5.13
C LYS A 121 14.28 -2.53 -5.92
N ASN A 122 14.23 -1.26 -6.29
CA ASN A 122 13.17 -0.66 -7.07
C ASN A 122 11.83 -0.68 -6.33
N ASP A 123 11.86 -0.32 -5.03
CA ASP A 123 10.60 0.13 -4.41
C ASP A 123 10.20 1.45 -5.08
N GLU A 124 8.90 1.68 -5.24
CA GLU A 124 8.37 2.83 -5.96
C GLU A 124 7.33 3.59 -5.13
N ILE A 125 7.29 4.90 -5.32
CA ILE A 125 6.15 5.76 -4.93
C ILE A 125 5.63 6.38 -6.22
N THR A 126 4.37 6.06 -6.56
CA THR A 126 3.83 6.31 -7.89
C THR A 126 2.47 6.97 -7.82
N PRO A 127 2.25 8.10 -8.52
CA PRO A 127 0.91 8.63 -8.78
C PRO A 127 0.14 7.69 -9.70
N VAL A 128 -1.08 7.33 -9.32
CA VAL A 128 -1.90 6.34 -10.03
C VAL A 128 -3.16 6.99 -10.57
N THR A 129 -3.45 6.71 -11.84
CA THR A 129 -4.66 7.15 -12.54
C THR A 129 -5.45 5.96 -13.05
N ALA A 130 -6.77 6.14 -13.17
CA ALA A 130 -7.68 5.10 -13.64
C ALA A 130 -7.26 4.54 -15.01
N GLY A 131 -7.21 3.22 -15.13
CA GLY A 131 -6.91 2.48 -16.37
C GLY A 131 -5.44 2.39 -16.73
N ALA A 132 -4.54 3.03 -15.96
CA ALA A 132 -3.11 2.97 -16.23
C ALA A 132 -2.51 1.60 -15.89
N ASP A 133 -1.53 1.20 -16.69
CA ASP A 133 -0.65 0.07 -16.45
C ASP A 133 0.74 0.58 -16.05
N HIS A 134 1.17 0.28 -14.83
CA HIS A 134 2.41 0.80 -14.22
C HIS A 134 3.66 -0.01 -14.53
N GLY A 135 3.53 -1.02 -15.40
CA GLY A 135 4.66 -1.60 -16.12
C GLY A 135 5.26 -2.85 -15.49
N TRP A 136 4.99 -3.18 -14.23
CA TRP A 136 5.55 -4.41 -13.66
C TRP A 136 5.06 -5.67 -14.39
N PRO A 137 5.96 -6.62 -14.71
CA PRO A 137 7.41 -6.61 -14.52
C PRO A 137 8.26 -6.14 -15.72
N GLU A 138 7.65 -5.83 -16.87
CA GLU A 138 8.37 -5.46 -18.09
C GLU A 138 9.13 -4.13 -17.95
N GLU A 139 8.54 -3.18 -17.24
CA GLU A 139 9.04 -1.84 -17.02
C GLU A 139 9.08 -1.54 -15.52
N VAL A 140 10.26 -1.21 -15.00
CA VAL A 140 10.48 -0.90 -13.59
C VAL A 140 11.14 0.48 -13.50
N CYS A 141 10.63 1.31 -12.61
CA CYS A 141 11.01 2.71 -12.41
C CYS A 141 10.79 3.61 -13.64
N ALA A 142 9.79 3.26 -14.46
CA ALA A 142 9.44 3.98 -15.70
C ALA A 142 7.97 4.46 -15.73
N GLY A 143 7.04 3.69 -15.14
CA GLY A 143 5.62 4.06 -15.05
C GLY A 143 4.71 3.44 -16.12
N GLY A 144 5.24 2.68 -17.07
CA GLY A 144 4.45 2.04 -18.13
C GLY A 144 3.63 3.04 -18.94
N SER A 145 2.32 2.81 -19.01
CA SER A 145 1.35 3.73 -19.63
C SER A 145 0.84 4.83 -18.69
N GLY A 146 1.20 4.77 -17.41
CA GLY A 146 0.83 5.75 -16.40
C GLY A 146 1.89 6.85 -16.21
N VAL A 147 1.75 7.57 -15.10
CA VAL A 147 2.78 8.52 -14.64
C VAL A 147 3.93 7.73 -14.03
N GLY A 148 5.16 8.10 -14.37
CA GLY A 148 6.37 7.53 -13.77
C GLY A 148 6.41 7.71 -12.24
N PRO A 149 7.10 6.83 -11.51
CA PRO A 149 7.26 6.99 -10.07
C PRO A 149 7.98 8.30 -9.73
N VAL A 150 7.51 8.99 -8.69
CA VAL A 150 8.17 10.19 -8.16
C VAL A 150 9.45 9.83 -7.40
N ALA A 151 9.53 8.60 -6.89
CA ALA A 151 10.75 8.05 -6.31
C ALA A 151 10.85 6.56 -6.61
N CYS A 152 12.08 6.13 -6.93
CA CYS A 152 12.49 4.75 -7.09
C CYS A 152 13.72 4.50 -6.21
N PHE A 153 13.70 3.44 -5.40
CA PHE A 153 14.73 3.18 -4.39
C PHE A 153 15.61 1.97 -4.73
N ASP A 154 16.89 2.22 -4.95
CA ASP A 154 17.94 1.19 -5.07
C ASP A 154 19.10 1.54 -4.12
N PRO A 155 19.29 0.79 -3.00
CA PRO A 155 18.59 -0.45 -2.62
C PRO A 155 17.14 -0.22 -2.14
N ALA A 156 16.35 -1.30 -2.07
CA ALA A 156 14.98 -1.23 -1.58
C ALA A 156 14.92 -0.78 -0.11
N LEU A 157 13.97 0.12 0.19
CA LEU A 157 13.61 0.50 1.55
C LEU A 157 12.86 -0.62 2.28
N GLY A 158 12.29 -1.56 1.54
CA GLY A 158 11.24 -2.45 2.02
C GLY A 158 10.00 -1.63 2.35
N ILE A 159 9.50 -0.87 1.39
CA ILE A 159 8.42 0.09 1.62
C ILE A 159 7.18 -0.57 2.25
N GLY A 160 6.55 0.14 3.17
CA GLY A 160 5.34 -0.25 3.88
C GLY A 160 4.16 0.67 3.54
N GLY A 161 3.27 0.88 4.50
CA GLY A 161 2.19 1.83 4.35
C GLY A 161 2.67 3.28 4.31
N ILE A 162 1.81 4.15 3.77
CA ILE A 162 2.14 5.54 3.48
C ILE A 162 0.99 6.48 3.86
N VAL A 163 1.32 7.75 4.05
CA VAL A 163 0.35 8.86 4.06
C VAL A 163 0.88 10.02 3.23
N VAL A 164 0.01 10.77 2.56
CA VAL A 164 0.37 12.11 2.06
C VAL A 164 0.14 13.08 3.21
N TYR A 165 1.20 13.75 3.65
CA TYR A 165 1.19 14.53 4.86
C TYR A 165 0.48 15.87 4.65
N ALA A 166 -0.62 16.08 5.36
CA ALA A 166 -1.39 17.32 5.26
C ALA A 166 -0.66 18.54 5.89
N GLY A 167 0.39 18.30 6.69
CA GLY A 167 1.13 19.32 7.43
C GLY A 167 1.06 19.15 8.94
N GLY A 168 1.92 19.89 9.64
CA GLY A 168 1.97 19.86 11.09
C GLY A 168 3.39 20.01 11.65
N PRO A 169 3.66 19.49 12.87
CA PRO A 169 4.91 19.75 13.57
C PRO A 169 6.16 19.15 12.90
N LEU A 170 6.00 18.23 11.94
CA LEU A 170 7.10 17.57 11.23
C LEU A 170 7.55 18.36 9.99
N GLY A 171 6.74 19.31 9.51
CA GLY A 171 6.94 19.95 8.21
C GLY A 171 6.82 18.97 7.04
N GLY A 172 7.04 19.46 5.81
CA GLY A 172 6.94 18.63 4.60
C GLY A 172 5.49 18.43 4.16
N GLU A 173 4.67 19.48 4.28
CA GLU A 173 3.31 19.55 3.74
C GLU A 173 3.28 19.08 2.28
N GLY A 174 2.42 18.09 1.99
CA GLY A 174 2.28 17.50 0.65
C GLY A 174 3.28 16.37 0.34
N ALA A 175 4.27 16.12 1.19
CA ALA A 175 5.18 14.99 1.01
C ALA A 175 4.51 13.66 1.38
N VAL A 176 4.97 12.57 0.77
CA VAL A 176 4.65 11.21 1.21
C VAL A 176 5.53 10.86 2.39
N MET A 177 4.91 10.41 3.47
CA MET A 177 5.59 9.81 4.62
C MET A 177 5.40 8.30 4.49
N ALA A 178 6.50 7.58 4.33
CA ALA A 178 6.51 6.16 4.00
C ALA A 178 7.20 5.35 5.10
N ALA A 179 6.53 4.32 5.60
CA ALA A 179 7.15 3.32 6.44
C ALA A 179 8.20 2.53 5.66
N SER A 180 9.31 2.16 6.29
CA SER A 180 10.32 1.29 5.70
C SER A 180 10.69 0.12 6.62
N LEU A 181 10.58 -1.08 6.06
CA LEU A 181 10.85 -2.33 6.75
C LEU A 181 12.33 -2.70 6.73
N ARG A 182 13.05 -2.46 5.64
CA ARG A 182 14.49 -2.76 5.54
C ARG A 182 15.34 -1.59 6.03
N ALA A 183 15.01 -0.37 5.61
CA ALA A 183 15.77 0.81 6.04
C ALA A 183 15.50 1.19 7.51
N GLY A 184 14.34 0.81 8.06
CA GLY A 184 14.01 0.98 9.47
C GLY A 184 13.74 2.43 9.87
N THR A 185 13.07 3.15 8.98
CA THR A 185 12.77 4.58 9.06
C THR A 185 11.31 4.87 8.72
N VAL A 186 10.85 6.06 9.08
CA VAL A 186 9.82 6.76 8.32
C VAL A 186 10.55 7.70 7.36
N HIS A 187 10.40 7.46 6.07
CA HIS A 187 11.03 8.21 4.98
C HIS A 187 10.07 9.29 4.47
N SER A 188 10.57 10.45 4.08
CA SER A 188 9.78 11.49 3.44
C SER A 188 10.15 11.60 1.96
N VAL A 189 9.17 11.76 1.08
CA VAL A 189 9.37 12.04 -0.35
C VAL A 189 8.48 13.18 -0.79
N ASP A 190 9.07 14.28 -1.23
CA ASP A 190 8.34 15.37 -1.85
C ASP A 190 7.80 14.92 -3.23
N ILE A 191 6.48 15.02 -3.42
CA ILE A 191 5.81 14.49 -4.63
C ILE A 191 6.18 15.30 -5.88
N GLY A 192 6.45 16.60 -5.76
CA GLY A 192 6.71 17.47 -6.90
C GLY A 192 8.15 17.42 -7.40
N THR A 193 9.11 17.25 -6.48
CA THR A 193 10.55 17.32 -6.75
C THR A 193 11.24 15.96 -6.67
N GLY A 194 10.62 14.98 -6.00
CA GLY A 194 11.25 13.71 -5.65
C GLY A 194 12.32 13.83 -4.55
N GLU A 195 12.44 14.99 -3.88
CA GLU A 195 13.39 15.18 -2.78
C GLU A 195 13.08 14.22 -1.63
N GLN A 196 14.12 13.60 -1.09
CA GLN A 196 14.02 12.54 -0.10
C GLN A 196 14.59 12.97 1.25
N GLY A 197 13.98 12.50 2.32
CA GLY A 197 14.44 12.75 3.69
C GLY A 197 14.07 11.63 4.65
N THR A 198 14.52 11.76 5.89
CA THR A 198 14.18 10.83 6.97
C THR A 198 13.49 11.61 8.08
N VAL A 199 12.27 11.21 8.41
CA VAL A 199 11.49 11.80 9.50
C VAL A 199 11.96 11.25 10.85
N ILE A 200 12.10 9.92 10.93
CA ILE A 200 12.59 9.23 12.13
C ILE A 200 13.25 7.92 11.75
N GLY A 201 14.27 7.51 12.51
CA GLY A 201 14.91 6.21 12.41
C GLY A 201 15.12 5.58 13.79
N GLY A 202 15.75 4.41 13.82
CA GLY A 202 16.11 3.73 15.08
C GLY A 202 14.95 2.96 15.74
N LEU A 203 13.82 2.80 15.05
CA LEU A 203 12.67 2.01 15.52
C LEU A 203 12.79 0.52 15.16
N GLY A 204 13.80 0.16 14.36
CA GLY A 204 13.79 -1.10 13.63
C GLY A 204 12.83 -1.01 12.45
N ARG A 205 12.24 -2.15 12.05
CA ARG A 205 11.35 -2.27 10.89
C ARG A 205 10.06 -1.50 11.15
N VAL A 206 9.68 -0.58 10.26
CA VAL A 206 8.41 0.15 10.33
C VAL A 206 7.47 -0.39 9.27
N ARG A 207 6.25 -0.78 9.66
CA ARG A 207 5.27 -1.42 8.76
C ARG A 207 4.31 -0.44 8.13
N ASP A 208 3.81 0.49 8.93
CA ASP A 208 2.76 1.41 8.51
C ASP A 208 2.90 2.73 9.26
N VAL A 209 2.34 3.78 8.66
CA VAL A 209 2.24 5.12 9.24
C VAL A 209 0.83 5.67 9.06
N ALA A 210 0.35 6.42 10.04
CA ALA A 210 -0.94 7.08 9.98
C ALA A 210 -0.85 8.50 10.54
N ALA A 211 -1.48 9.46 9.86
CA ALA A 211 -1.57 10.83 10.37
C ALA A 211 -2.54 10.92 11.55
N ALA A 212 -2.12 11.62 12.60
CA ALA A 212 -2.97 11.98 13.73
C ALA A 212 -3.71 13.31 13.44
N PRO A 213 -4.84 13.58 14.11
CA PRO A 213 -5.59 14.84 13.91
C PRO A 213 -4.81 16.12 14.20
N ASP A 214 -3.75 16.07 15.02
CA ASP A 214 -2.90 17.22 15.33
C ASP A 214 -1.67 17.35 14.41
N GLY A 215 -1.62 16.57 13.33
CA GLY A 215 -0.52 16.55 12.38
C GLY A 215 0.70 15.76 12.85
N SER A 216 0.72 15.16 14.04
CA SER A 216 1.74 14.14 14.33
C SER A 216 1.50 12.87 13.50
N ILE A 217 2.50 11.98 13.43
CA ILE A 217 2.35 10.69 12.75
C ILE A 217 2.48 9.56 13.76
N TYR A 218 1.63 8.56 13.66
CA TYR A 218 1.83 7.26 14.30
C TYR A 218 2.60 6.33 13.36
N ALA A 219 3.56 5.59 13.90
CA ALA A 219 4.30 4.55 13.21
C ALA A 219 4.21 3.24 13.99
N ILE A 220 3.92 2.13 13.32
CA ILE A 220 3.88 0.79 13.94
C ILE A 220 5.10 -0.02 13.49
N THR A 221 5.83 -0.62 14.45
CA THR A 221 6.97 -1.47 14.15
C THR A 221 6.54 -2.87 13.71
N SER A 222 7.45 -3.62 13.09
CA SER A 222 7.26 -5.02 12.69
C SER A 222 8.55 -5.83 12.85
N ASN A 223 9.17 -5.72 14.02
CA ASN A 223 10.39 -6.40 14.42
C ASN A 223 10.15 -7.87 14.80
N THR A 224 8.92 -8.27 15.11
CA THR A 224 8.57 -9.67 15.42
C THR A 224 8.16 -10.49 14.20
N ASP A 225 8.18 -9.90 12.99
CA ASP A 225 7.96 -10.65 11.75
C ASP A 225 9.23 -11.39 11.31
N SER A 226 9.13 -12.22 10.26
CA SER A 226 10.22 -13.07 9.79
C SER A 226 11.48 -12.31 9.31
N GLY A 227 11.44 -10.98 9.21
CA GLY A 227 12.55 -10.15 8.76
C GLY A 227 13.25 -9.33 9.87
N GLY A 228 12.78 -9.39 11.11
CA GLY A 228 13.26 -8.54 12.21
C GLY A 228 14.15 -9.22 13.25
N PHE A 229 14.76 -8.39 14.09
CA PHE A 229 15.40 -8.80 15.34
C PHE A 229 14.58 -8.21 16.49
N ALA A 230 13.66 -9.00 17.03
CA ALA A 230 12.77 -8.55 18.08
C ALA A 230 13.54 -8.22 19.37
N GLY A 231 13.32 -7.01 19.88
CA GLY A 231 13.71 -6.63 21.24
C GLY A 231 12.57 -6.84 22.23
N ASP A 232 12.88 -6.66 23.51
CA ASP A 232 11.87 -6.66 24.57
C ASP A 232 10.84 -5.56 24.33
N GLY A 233 9.55 -5.93 24.29
CA GLY A 233 8.44 -5.00 24.11
C GLY A 233 8.11 -4.64 22.66
N ASP A 234 8.70 -5.32 21.67
CA ASP A 234 8.22 -5.25 20.29
C ASP A 234 6.95 -6.10 20.08
N ASP A 235 6.04 -5.70 19.20
CA ASP A 235 6.03 -4.48 18.37
C ASP A 235 5.44 -3.25 19.08
N ARG A 236 5.80 -2.05 18.59
CA ARG A 236 5.49 -0.76 19.22
C ARG A 236 4.71 0.16 18.29
N LEU A 237 3.67 0.79 18.83
CA LEU A 237 3.03 1.96 18.23
C LEU A 237 3.68 3.22 18.80
N VAL A 238 4.38 3.97 17.94
CA VAL A 238 5.14 5.17 18.30
C VAL A 238 4.46 6.39 17.71
N ARG A 239 4.38 7.48 18.48
CA ARG A 239 3.91 8.78 18.00
C ARG A 239 5.09 9.71 17.76
N VAL A 240 5.24 10.18 16.54
CA VAL A 240 6.31 11.08 16.08
C VAL A 240 5.78 12.51 16.08
N VAL A 241 6.39 13.37 16.91
CA VAL A 241 5.87 14.72 17.19
C VAL A 241 6.85 15.84 16.86
N ARG A 242 8.13 15.54 16.58
CA ARG A 242 9.19 16.46 16.16
C ARG A 242 10.41 15.68 15.69
#